data_AF-A0A9E1K9J3-F1
#
_entry.id   AF-A0A9E1K9J3-F1
#
_cell.length_a   1.000
_cell.length_b   1.000
_cell.length_c   1.000
_cell.angle_alpha   90.00
_cell.angle_beta   90.00
_cell.angle_gamma   90.00
#
_symmetry.space_group_name_H-M   'P 1'
#
loop_
_entity.id
_entity.type
_entity.pdbx_description
1 polymer ?
#
loop_
_entity_poly.entity_id
_entity_poly.type
_entity_poly.pdbx_seq_one_letter_code
_entity_poly.pdbx_strand_id
1 'polypeptide(L)'
;MLAFAKDITIKDPNHPEEAKNSELKEYMNYQRSLDHERLIYHALDYSKTELQSSMTEFQDKKEKLDDYLKNQFKICYTTLKSADTVIFMLRKLINGHNSSNNWYKMNAYYYALVYDCIKSFVSFHNSIIQKNPDKAQEFNISNGTEVDFDDWIHLFFPDLDFHIGNNLDGSQYPFAKRNKAIEEHIAKEVNAGKPFEEALQTVKEKHEIEDASIDFLTNKEISKDNMELFYTSAENPIYEYLTEREDGSWGAVE
;
A
#
# COMPACT_ATOMS: atom_id res chain seq x y z
N MET A 1 1.00 -13.86 -6.80
CA MET A 1 0.51 -12.49 -6.93
C MET A 1 0.29 -11.94 -5.55
N LEU A 2 0.60 -10.67 -5.34
CA LEU A 2 0.36 -10.03 -4.06
C LEU A 2 -1.15 -9.91 -3.85
N ALA A 3 -1.62 -10.24 -2.64
CA ALA A 3 -3.01 -10.10 -2.28
C ALA A 3 -3.30 -8.66 -1.85
N PHE A 4 -4.33 -8.06 -2.45
CA PHE A 4 -4.90 -6.76 -2.13
C PHE A 4 -6.36 -6.93 -1.71
N ALA A 5 -7.03 -5.85 -1.29
CA ALA A 5 -8.44 -5.87 -0.91
C ALA A 5 -9.38 -6.26 -2.06
N LYS A 6 -8.97 -5.97 -3.30
CA LYS A 6 -9.67 -6.32 -4.54
C LYS A 6 -8.73 -7.00 -5.52
N ASP A 7 -9.31 -7.71 -6.49
CA ASP A 7 -8.54 -8.40 -7.52
C ASP A 7 -7.95 -7.42 -8.54
N ILE A 8 -6.64 -7.22 -8.43
CA ILE A 8 -5.85 -6.35 -9.30
C ILE A 8 -5.71 -6.87 -10.74
N THR A 9 -6.17 -8.09 -11.03
CA THR A 9 -6.11 -8.69 -12.37
C THR A 9 -7.36 -8.41 -13.21
N ILE A 10 -8.42 -7.89 -12.60
CA ILE A 10 -9.66 -7.55 -13.31
C ILE A 10 -9.38 -6.36 -14.23
N LYS A 11 -9.37 -6.62 -15.55
CA LYS A 11 -9.11 -5.59 -16.57
C LYS A 11 -10.34 -4.82 -17.03
N ASP A 12 -11.53 -5.38 -16.79
CA ASP A 12 -12.79 -4.82 -17.25
C ASP A 12 -13.81 -4.79 -16.10
N PRO A 13 -13.55 -4.02 -15.03
CA PRO A 13 -14.50 -3.88 -13.94
C PRO A 13 -15.82 -3.27 -14.45
N ASN A 14 -16.95 -3.74 -13.90
CA ASN A 14 -18.29 -3.33 -14.33
C ASN A 14 -19.17 -3.02 -13.12
N HIS A 15 -20.02 -2.00 -13.22
CA HIS A 15 -20.99 -1.67 -12.17
C HIS A 15 -22.44 -1.71 -12.71
N PRO A 16 -23.40 -2.39 -12.03
CA PRO A 16 -24.78 -2.53 -12.52
C PRO A 16 -25.51 -1.21 -12.82
N GLU A 17 -25.11 -0.13 -12.16
CA GLU A 17 -25.70 1.20 -12.30
C GLU A 17 -24.95 2.15 -13.28
N GLU A 18 -23.84 1.72 -13.88
CA GLU A 18 -23.04 2.60 -14.77
C GLU A 18 -23.84 3.07 -16.00
N ALA A 19 -24.84 2.29 -16.45
CA ALA A 19 -25.73 2.70 -17.54
C ALA A 19 -26.72 3.82 -17.17
N LYS A 20 -26.93 4.06 -15.87
CA LYS A 20 -27.93 4.99 -15.35
C LYS A 20 -27.32 6.27 -14.76
N ASN A 21 -26.01 6.27 -14.51
CA ASN A 21 -25.28 7.39 -13.93
C ASN A 21 -24.04 7.70 -14.79
N SER A 22 -24.02 8.89 -15.42
CA SER A 22 -22.94 9.31 -16.30
C SER A 22 -21.61 9.52 -15.58
N GLU A 23 -21.63 10.05 -14.35
CA GLU A 23 -20.43 10.25 -13.55
C GLU A 23 -19.81 8.89 -13.16
N LEU A 24 -20.67 7.94 -12.76
CA LEU A 24 -20.23 6.58 -12.49
C LEU A 24 -19.66 5.91 -13.74
N LYS A 25 -20.27 6.11 -14.91
CA LYS A 25 -19.74 5.59 -16.17
C LYS A 25 -18.35 6.15 -16.49
N GLU A 26 -18.14 7.45 -16.27
CA GLU A 26 -16.83 8.09 -16.44
C GLU A 26 -15.80 7.50 -15.49
N TYR A 27 -16.17 7.30 -14.21
CA TYR A 27 -15.32 6.64 -13.23
C TYR A 27 -14.98 5.19 -13.61
N MET A 28 -15.95 4.40 -14.07
CA MET A 28 -15.69 3.02 -14.50
C MET A 28 -14.80 2.97 -15.75
N ASN A 29 -14.98 3.93 -16.68
CA ASN A 29 -14.07 4.07 -17.83
C ASN A 29 -12.65 4.46 -17.39
N TYR A 30 -12.53 5.29 -16.36
CA TYR A 30 -11.24 5.59 -15.74
C TYR A 30 -10.60 4.33 -15.17
N GLN A 31 -11.33 3.54 -14.36
CA GLN A 31 -10.81 2.28 -13.81
C GLN A 31 -10.37 1.31 -14.92
N ARG A 32 -11.17 1.16 -15.98
CA ARG A 32 -10.83 0.34 -17.17
C ARG A 32 -9.62 0.84 -17.96
N SER A 33 -9.19 2.08 -17.76
CA SER A 33 -7.97 2.62 -18.38
C SER A 33 -6.69 2.18 -17.68
N LEU A 34 -6.80 1.67 -16.45
CA LEU A 34 -5.68 1.31 -15.58
C LEU A 34 -5.39 -0.20 -15.62
N ASP A 35 -4.11 -0.56 -15.72
CA ASP A 35 -3.59 -1.91 -15.50
C ASP A 35 -2.91 -1.94 -14.12
N HIS A 36 -3.66 -2.36 -13.11
CA HIS A 36 -3.23 -2.34 -11.70
C HIS A 36 -2.07 -3.31 -11.45
N GLU A 37 -2.07 -4.47 -12.09
CA GLU A 37 -0.97 -5.44 -12.03
C GLU A 37 0.35 -4.80 -12.50
N ARG A 38 0.31 -4.08 -13.64
CA ARG A 38 1.48 -3.37 -14.15
C ARG A 38 1.89 -2.18 -13.30
N LEU A 39 0.92 -1.44 -12.74
CA LEU A 39 1.22 -0.35 -11.81
C LEU A 39 2.05 -0.85 -10.62
N ILE A 40 1.63 -1.94 -9.99
CA ILE A 40 2.34 -2.53 -8.85
C ILE A 40 3.71 -3.04 -9.27
N TYR A 41 3.80 -3.78 -10.38
CA TYR A 41 5.06 -4.28 -10.91
C TYR A 41 6.08 -3.15 -11.10
N HIS A 42 5.69 -2.09 -11.81
CA HIS A 42 6.58 -0.97 -12.08
C HIS A 42 6.90 -0.15 -10.84
N ALA A 43 5.97 0.01 -9.89
CA ALA A 43 6.25 0.69 -8.63
C ALA A 43 7.33 0.00 -7.80
N LEU A 44 7.25 -1.34 -7.70
CA LEU A 44 8.22 -2.15 -7.00
C LEU A 44 9.58 -2.18 -7.71
N ASP A 45 9.57 -2.35 -9.03
CA ASP A 45 10.80 -2.42 -9.81
C ASP A 45 11.53 -1.07 -9.88
N TYR A 46 10.79 0.03 -10.02
CA TYR A 46 11.29 1.40 -9.93
C TYR A 46 11.98 1.63 -8.58
N SER A 47 11.29 1.36 -7.48
CA SER A 47 11.82 1.60 -6.13
C SER A 47 13.07 0.77 -5.84
N LYS A 48 13.09 -0.49 -6.30
CA LYS A 48 14.29 -1.35 -6.21
C LYS A 48 15.44 -0.79 -7.03
N THR A 49 15.19 -0.43 -8.29
CA THR A 49 16.22 0.06 -9.22
C THR A 49 16.83 1.38 -8.75
N GLU A 50 16.00 2.32 -8.29
CA GLU A 50 16.47 3.61 -7.75
C GLU A 50 17.26 3.42 -6.45
N LEU A 51 16.83 2.52 -5.56
CA LEU A 51 17.58 2.21 -4.35
C LEU A 51 18.93 1.55 -4.67
N GLN A 52 18.99 0.59 -5.59
CA GLN A 52 20.26 -0.04 -5.99
C GLN A 52 21.23 0.97 -6.63
N SER A 53 20.70 1.87 -7.45
CA SER A 53 21.47 2.98 -8.04
C SER A 53 22.02 3.89 -6.95
N SER A 54 21.18 4.29 -5.99
CA SER A 54 21.57 5.12 -4.85
C SER A 54 22.60 4.45 -3.94
N MET A 55 22.47 3.15 -3.68
CA MET A 55 23.47 2.38 -2.93
C MET A 55 24.83 2.38 -3.63
N THR A 56 24.84 2.32 -4.97
CA THR A 56 26.07 2.36 -5.76
C THR A 56 26.67 3.77 -5.77
N GLU A 57 25.86 4.80 -5.98
CA GLU A 57 26.30 6.21 -5.99
C GLU A 57 26.83 6.66 -4.62
N PHE A 58 26.21 6.18 -3.54
CA PHE A 58 26.51 6.58 -2.15
C PHE A 58 27.30 5.53 -1.36
N GLN A 59 27.99 4.61 -2.03
CA GLN A 59 28.70 3.48 -1.41
C GLN A 59 29.55 3.88 -0.18
N ASP A 60 30.25 5.03 -0.24
CA ASP A 60 31.08 5.55 0.85
C ASP A 60 30.45 6.73 1.61
N LYS A 61 29.18 7.06 1.33
CA LYS A 61 28.46 8.24 1.84
C LYS A 61 27.21 7.82 2.60
N LYS A 62 27.40 7.15 3.74
CA LYS A 62 26.32 6.59 4.57
C LYS A 62 25.19 7.59 4.87
N GLU A 63 25.53 8.84 5.20
CA GLU A 63 24.54 9.89 5.48
C GLU A 63 23.64 10.19 4.28
N LYS A 64 24.20 10.23 3.05
CA LYS A 64 23.41 10.47 1.83
C LYS A 64 22.47 9.31 1.52
N LEU A 65 22.93 8.08 1.74
CA LEU A 65 22.07 6.91 1.59
C LEU A 65 20.95 6.90 2.63
N ASP A 66 21.26 7.28 3.86
CA ASP A 66 20.26 7.41 4.93
C ASP A 66 19.22 8.49 4.63
N ASP A 67 19.66 9.66 4.13
CA ASP A 67 18.76 10.73 3.68
C ASP A 67 17.91 10.29 2.49
N TYR A 68 18.48 9.55 1.54
CA TYR A 68 17.71 8.94 0.44
C TYR A 68 16.62 8.02 0.99
N LEU A 69 16.97 7.12 1.93
CA LEU A 69 16.01 6.18 2.52
C LEU A 69 14.88 6.92 3.25
N LYS A 70 15.20 7.93 4.06
CA LYS A 70 14.18 8.75 4.75
C LYS A 70 13.22 9.44 3.81
N ASN A 71 13.73 9.93 2.68
CA ASN A 71 12.93 10.70 1.74
C ASN A 71 12.07 9.82 0.83
N GLN A 72 12.62 8.68 0.39
CA GLN A 72 11.96 7.76 -0.53
C GLN A 72 11.00 6.79 0.18
N PHE A 73 11.34 6.37 1.40
CA PHE A 73 10.61 5.37 2.18
C PHE A 73 10.09 5.96 3.49
N LYS A 74 9.39 7.09 3.41
CA LYS A 74 9.02 7.92 4.56
C LYS A 74 8.29 7.16 5.65
N ILE A 75 7.39 6.24 5.27
CA ILE A 75 6.55 5.52 6.23
C ILE A 75 7.32 4.33 6.81
N CYS A 76 7.95 3.52 5.96
CA CYS A 76 8.61 2.30 6.45
C CYS A 76 10.07 2.51 6.92
N TYR A 77 10.65 3.71 6.76
CA TYR A 77 12.04 3.97 7.12
C TYR A 77 12.33 3.68 8.60
N THR A 78 11.44 4.10 9.51
CA THR A 78 11.66 3.96 10.96
C THR A 78 11.76 2.50 11.41
N THR A 79 11.10 1.58 10.70
CA THR A 79 11.06 0.16 11.05
C THR A 79 12.01 -0.70 10.23
N LEU A 80 12.30 -0.35 8.96
CA LEU A 80 13.17 -1.15 8.08
C LEU A 80 14.66 -0.76 8.18
N LYS A 81 14.95 0.51 8.47
CA LYS A 81 16.26 1.13 8.83
C LYS A 81 17.46 0.93 7.89
N SER A 82 17.45 -0.02 6.97
CA SER A 82 18.60 -0.33 6.10
C SER A 82 18.19 -0.57 4.66
N ALA A 83 19.05 -0.14 3.74
CA ALA A 83 18.88 -0.37 2.32
C ALA A 83 18.83 -1.88 1.98
N ASP A 84 19.65 -2.70 2.65
CA ASP A 84 19.68 -4.14 2.43
C ASP A 84 18.36 -4.81 2.82
N THR A 85 17.77 -4.41 3.95
CA THR A 85 16.43 -4.87 4.38
C THR A 85 15.38 -4.51 3.32
N VAL A 86 15.37 -3.25 2.87
CA VAL A 86 14.41 -2.78 1.86
C VAL A 86 14.59 -3.53 0.55
N ILE A 87 15.81 -3.71 0.05
CA ILE A 87 16.10 -4.49 -1.16
C ILE A 87 15.63 -5.94 -1.03
N PHE A 88 15.87 -6.57 0.12
CA PHE A 88 15.44 -7.93 0.37
C PHE A 88 13.91 -8.07 0.31
N MET A 89 13.19 -7.16 0.97
CA MET A 89 11.72 -7.14 0.95
C MET A 89 11.17 -6.83 -0.44
N LEU A 90 11.75 -5.87 -1.18
CA LEU A 90 11.35 -5.57 -2.56
C LEU A 90 11.53 -6.78 -3.48
N ARG A 91 12.60 -7.55 -3.33
CA ARG A 91 12.79 -8.80 -4.08
C ARG A 91 11.69 -9.81 -3.77
N LYS A 92 11.31 -9.97 -2.49
CA LYS A 92 10.19 -10.85 -2.12
C LYS A 92 8.87 -10.36 -2.71
N LEU A 93 8.59 -9.06 -2.64
CA LEU A 93 7.38 -8.47 -3.23
C LEU A 93 7.32 -8.70 -4.74
N ILE A 94 8.40 -8.45 -5.47
CA ILE A 94 8.47 -8.65 -6.93
C ILE A 94 8.28 -10.14 -7.28
N ASN A 95 8.95 -11.04 -6.56
CA ASN A 95 8.80 -12.48 -6.77
C ASN A 95 7.38 -12.97 -6.46
N GLY A 96 6.79 -12.47 -5.36
CA GLY A 96 5.43 -12.76 -4.96
C GLY A 96 4.41 -12.24 -5.97
N HIS A 97 4.59 -11.01 -6.46
CA HIS A 97 3.74 -10.38 -7.48
C HIS A 97 3.72 -11.19 -8.77
N ASN A 98 4.89 -11.61 -9.26
CA ASN A 98 5.05 -12.37 -10.50
C ASN A 98 4.65 -13.85 -10.41
N SER A 99 4.18 -14.33 -9.25
CA SER A 99 3.77 -15.73 -9.07
C SER A 99 2.29 -15.92 -9.41
N SER A 100 1.96 -16.24 -10.66
CA SER A 100 0.57 -16.27 -11.14
C SER A 100 -0.37 -17.30 -10.48
N ASN A 101 0.19 -18.33 -9.81
CA ASN A 101 -0.61 -19.46 -9.30
C ASN A 101 -0.84 -19.43 -7.78
N ASN A 102 -0.30 -18.42 -7.09
CA ASN A 102 -0.30 -18.35 -5.62
C ASN A 102 -0.67 -16.94 -5.18
N TRP A 103 -1.36 -16.78 -4.05
CA TRP A 103 -1.54 -15.48 -3.43
C TRP A 103 -0.60 -15.30 -2.24
N TYR A 104 -0.09 -14.08 -2.10
CA TYR A 104 0.82 -13.70 -1.03
C TYR A 104 0.21 -12.55 -0.23
N LYS A 105 -0.27 -12.85 0.97
CA LYS A 105 -0.73 -11.84 1.93
C LYS A 105 0.47 -11.12 2.52
N MET A 106 0.35 -9.80 2.56
CA MET A 106 1.31 -8.88 3.15
C MET A 106 0.94 -8.59 4.60
N ASN A 107 1.93 -8.31 5.45
CA ASN A 107 1.74 -7.75 6.77
C ASN A 107 1.94 -6.21 6.73
N ALA A 108 1.77 -5.55 7.87
CA ALA A 108 1.92 -4.10 8.01
C ALA A 108 3.23 -3.52 7.44
N TYR A 109 4.37 -4.19 7.63
CA TYR A 109 5.67 -3.74 7.12
C TYR A 109 5.72 -3.76 5.60
N TYR A 110 5.16 -4.81 5.00
CA TYR A 110 5.05 -4.92 3.54
C TYR A 110 4.04 -3.91 2.97
N TYR A 111 2.88 -3.72 3.60
CA TYR A 111 1.92 -2.70 3.17
C TYR A 111 2.52 -1.29 3.23
N ALA A 112 3.23 -0.95 4.30
CA ALA A 112 3.92 0.34 4.41
C ALA A 112 4.97 0.54 3.29
N LEU A 113 5.75 -0.50 2.98
CA LEU A 113 6.74 -0.45 1.89
C LEU A 113 6.06 -0.32 0.52
N VAL A 114 5.01 -1.10 0.25
CA VAL A 114 4.24 -1.03 -1.00
C VAL A 114 3.60 0.34 -1.16
N TYR A 115 3.06 0.91 -0.09
CA TYR A 115 2.49 2.26 -0.10
C TYR A 115 3.53 3.29 -0.55
N ASP A 116 4.73 3.30 0.05
CA ASP A 116 5.80 4.23 -0.32
C ASP A 116 6.24 4.03 -1.79
N CYS A 117 6.33 2.77 -2.25
CA CYS A 117 6.67 2.45 -3.62
C CYS A 117 5.65 2.99 -4.62
N ILE A 118 4.36 2.74 -4.38
CA ILE A 118 3.27 3.19 -5.27
C ILE A 118 3.20 4.71 -5.29
N LYS A 119 3.30 5.35 -4.13
CA LYS A 119 3.25 6.82 -4.04
C LYS A 119 4.36 7.49 -4.85
N SER A 120 5.60 7.01 -4.68
CA SER A 120 6.75 7.55 -5.40
C SER A 120 6.61 7.30 -6.90
N PHE A 121 6.23 6.09 -7.29
CA PHE A 121 6.09 5.74 -8.70
C PHE A 121 4.93 6.43 -9.40
N VAL A 122 3.75 6.57 -8.77
CA VAL A 122 2.63 7.33 -9.32
C VAL A 122 3.03 8.79 -9.57
N SER A 123 3.73 9.41 -8.61
CA SER A 123 4.25 10.77 -8.77
C SER A 123 5.19 10.88 -9.98
N PHE A 124 6.09 9.91 -10.14
CA PHE A 124 7.00 9.81 -11.29
C PHE A 124 6.24 9.59 -12.61
N HIS A 125 5.34 8.60 -12.66
CA HIS A 125 4.58 8.21 -13.85
C HIS A 125 3.68 9.34 -14.35
N ASN A 126 2.92 9.99 -13.46
CA ASN A 126 2.08 11.14 -13.81
C ASN A 126 2.94 12.29 -14.33
N SER A 127 4.13 12.51 -13.77
CA SER A 127 5.06 13.53 -14.29
C SER A 127 5.56 13.20 -15.71
N ILE A 128 5.70 11.92 -16.06
CA ILE A 128 6.07 11.49 -17.42
C ILE A 128 4.88 11.64 -18.35
N ILE A 129 3.67 11.29 -17.94
CA ILE A 129 2.46 11.52 -18.75
C ILE A 129 2.38 12.99 -19.19
N GLN A 130 2.60 13.92 -18.27
CA GLN A 130 2.54 15.36 -18.58
C GLN A 130 3.67 15.84 -19.51
N LYS A 131 4.89 15.30 -19.34
CA LYS A 131 6.10 15.81 -20.02
C LYS A 131 6.44 15.07 -21.31
N ASN A 132 6.17 13.78 -21.36
CA ASN A 132 6.50 12.88 -22.47
C ASN A 132 5.52 11.69 -22.52
N PRO A 133 4.30 11.91 -23.06
CA PRO A 133 3.25 10.89 -23.12
C PRO A 133 3.68 9.60 -23.84
N ASP A 134 4.50 9.71 -24.89
CA ASP A 134 4.97 8.54 -25.65
C ASP A 134 5.83 7.62 -24.77
N LYS A 135 6.67 8.20 -23.91
CA LYS A 135 7.45 7.43 -22.94
C LYS A 135 6.57 6.82 -21.86
N ALA A 136 5.48 7.48 -21.45
CA ALA A 136 4.54 6.92 -20.48
C ALA A 136 3.86 5.65 -21.01
N GLN A 137 3.65 5.55 -22.33
CA GLN A 137 3.07 4.36 -22.96
C GLN A 137 3.97 3.13 -22.86
N GLU A 138 5.30 3.30 -22.71
CA GLU A 138 6.23 2.16 -22.54
C GLU A 138 5.88 1.32 -21.31
N PHE A 139 5.38 1.95 -20.24
CA PHE A 139 4.93 1.27 -19.03
C PHE A 139 3.58 0.57 -19.20
N ASN A 140 2.76 1.00 -20.17
CA ASN A 140 1.44 0.43 -20.46
C ASN A 140 0.54 0.29 -19.21
N ILE A 141 0.51 1.32 -18.37
CA ILE A 141 -0.26 1.33 -17.12
C ILE A 141 -1.63 1.99 -17.29
N SER A 142 -1.70 3.17 -17.92
CA SER A 142 -2.89 4.02 -17.79
C SER A 142 -3.36 4.66 -19.11
N ASN A 143 -2.82 4.21 -20.23
CA ASN A 143 -3.11 4.72 -21.57
C ASN A 143 -3.13 6.25 -21.69
N GLY A 144 -2.17 6.93 -21.04
CA GLY A 144 -2.05 8.39 -21.04
C GLY A 144 -2.88 9.12 -19.99
N THR A 145 -3.60 8.40 -19.13
CA THR A 145 -4.36 8.96 -18.01
C THR A 145 -3.51 8.99 -16.74
N GLU A 146 -3.62 10.04 -15.94
CA GLU A 146 -2.94 10.10 -14.63
C GLU A 146 -3.57 9.11 -13.64
N VAL A 147 -2.72 8.47 -12.83
CA VAL A 147 -3.17 7.58 -11.76
C VAL A 147 -3.48 8.44 -10.53
N ASP A 148 -4.69 8.31 -10.00
CA ASP A 148 -5.08 8.91 -8.72
C ASP A 148 -4.60 7.97 -7.60
N PHE A 149 -3.60 8.43 -6.86
CA PHE A 149 -3.01 7.67 -5.78
C PHE A 149 -4.02 7.41 -4.64
N ASP A 150 -4.79 8.41 -4.26
CA ASP A 150 -5.69 8.30 -3.11
C ASP A 150 -6.86 7.36 -3.42
N ASP A 151 -7.39 7.41 -4.65
CA ASP A 151 -8.40 6.46 -5.13
C ASP A 151 -7.84 5.03 -5.21
N TRP A 152 -6.62 4.86 -5.73
CA TRP A 152 -6.01 3.52 -5.81
C TRP A 152 -5.77 2.91 -4.43
N ILE A 153 -5.27 3.70 -3.47
CA ILE A 153 -5.11 3.27 -2.08
C ILE A 153 -6.47 2.88 -1.48
N HIS A 154 -7.51 3.68 -1.70
CA HIS A 154 -8.85 3.35 -1.24
C HIS A 154 -9.33 1.98 -1.73
N LEU A 155 -9.15 1.70 -3.02
CA LEU A 155 -9.71 0.50 -3.64
C LEU A 155 -8.98 -0.79 -3.25
N PHE A 156 -7.65 -0.72 -3.11
CA PHE A 156 -6.82 -1.93 -3.07
C PHE A 156 -6.14 -2.19 -1.73
N PHE A 157 -5.97 -1.21 -0.84
CA PHE A 157 -5.45 -1.51 0.50
C PHE A 157 -6.58 -2.04 1.41
N PRO A 158 -6.35 -3.11 2.19
CA PRO A 158 -7.40 -3.68 3.06
C PRO A 158 -7.72 -2.78 4.25
N ASP A 159 -6.67 -2.26 4.87
CA ASP A 159 -6.68 -1.24 5.90
C ASP A 159 -5.42 -0.40 5.73
N LEU A 160 -5.28 0.62 6.56
CA LEU A 160 -4.06 1.40 6.64
C LEU A 160 -3.59 1.49 8.10
N ASP A 161 -3.79 0.45 8.91
CA ASP A 161 -3.53 0.50 10.35
C ASP A 161 -2.04 0.81 10.65
N PHE A 162 -1.13 0.54 9.72
CA PHE A 162 0.31 0.87 9.86
C PHE A 162 0.61 2.38 10.01
N HIS A 163 -0.33 3.28 9.70
CA HIS A 163 -0.12 4.73 9.88
C HIS A 163 -0.87 5.34 11.05
N ILE A 164 -1.61 4.58 11.86
CA ILE A 164 -2.36 5.11 13.02
C ILE A 164 -1.46 6.03 13.88
N GLY A 165 -1.93 7.24 14.16
CA GLY A 165 -1.14 8.24 14.91
C GLY A 165 -0.08 8.99 14.10
N ASN A 166 0.04 8.72 12.80
CA ASN A 166 0.86 9.47 11.85
C ASN A 166 -0.03 10.05 10.74
N ASN A 167 0.29 11.26 10.29
CA ASN A 167 -0.43 11.86 9.16
C ASN A 167 0.10 11.28 7.85
N LEU A 168 -0.81 10.88 6.96
CA LEU A 168 -0.50 10.65 5.56
C LEU A 168 -0.77 11.93 4.76
N ASP A 169 -0.02 12.14 3.69
CA ASP A 169 -0.12 13.36 2.86
C ASP A 169 -1.43 13.44 2.03
N GLY A 170 -2.36 12.49 2.20
CA GLY A 170 -3.61 12.35 1.44
C GLY A 170 -4.85 12.29 2.35
N SER A 171 -6.04 12.49 1.76
CA SER A 171 -7.28 12.58 2.54
C SER A 171 -7.80 11.23 3.02
N GLN A 172 -7.46 10.15 2.30
CA GLN A 172 -7.71 8.72 2.59
C GLN A 172 -9.01 8.46 3.35
N TYR A 173 -10.05 9.12 2.82
CA TYR A 173 -11.35 9.31 3.44
C TYR A 173 -12.06 8.03 3.95
N PRO A 174 -11.93 6.86 3.30
CA PRO A 174 -12.60 5.64 3.76
C PRO A 174 -11.99 5.08 5.05
N PHE A 175 -10.66 5.07 5.17
CA PHE A 175 -9.98 4.58 6.37
C PHE A 175 -10.01 5.61 7.51
N ALA A 176 -10.23 6.89 7.19
CA ALA A 176 -10.24 7.97 8.15
C ALA A 176 -11.22 7.73 9.32
N LYS A 177 -12.37 7.09 9.08
CA LYS A 177 -13.34 6.81 10.15
C LYS A 177 -12.84 5.73 11.12
N ARG A 178 -12.34 4.61 10.60
CA ARG A 178 -11.74 3.52 11.40
C ARG A 178 -10.52 4.04 12.16
N ASN A 179 -9.61 4.69 11.46
CA ASN A 179 -8.36 5.20 12.04
C ASN A 179 -8.65 6.25 13.11
N LYS A 180 -9.56 7.18 12.86
CA LYS A 180 -10.00 8.15 13.87
C LYS A 180 -10.64 7.47 15.09
N ALA A 181 -11.47 6.44 14.90
CA ALA A 181 -12.06 5.70 16.02
C ALA A 181 -10.98 4.96 16.85
N ILE A 182 -9.97 4.42 16.18
CA ILE A 182 -8.80 3.80 16.80
C ILE A 182 -8.01 4.87 17.59
N GLU A 183 -7.64 5.97 16.95
CA GLU A 183 -6.90 7.09 17.56
C GLU A 183 -7.63 7.70 18.76
N GLU A 184 -8.95 7.88 18.68
CA GLU A 184 -9.77 8.36 19.79
C GLU A 184 -9.79 7.36 20.96
N HIS A 185 -9.80 6.06 20.71
CA HIS A 185 -9.69 5.05 21.78
C HIS A 185 -8.28 5.06 22.39
N ILE A 186 -7.23 5.14 21.59
CA ILE A 186 -5.85 5.27 22.09
C ILE A 186 -5.73 6.52 22.97
N ALA A 187 -6.25 7.67 22.51
CA ALA A 187 -6.21 8.92 23.26
C ALA A 187 -6.96 8.82 24.60
N LYS A 188 -8.10 8.12 24.66
CA LYS A 188 -8.84 7.88 25.91
C LYS A 188 -8.00 7.08 26.92
N GLU A 189 -7.35 6.00 26.48
CA GLU A 189 -6.51 5.16 27.32
C GLU A 189 -5.26 5.90 27.82
N VAL A 190 -4.62 6.68 26.93
CA VAL A 190 -3.45 7.51 27.29
C VAL A 190 -3.84 8.62 28.27
N ASN A 191 -4.99 9.29 28.05
CA ASN A 191 -5.51 10.30 28.97
C ASN A 191 -5.91 9.71 30.34
N ALA A 192 -6.20 8.41 30.41
CA ALA A 192 -6.41 7.68 31.65
C ALA A 192 -5.09 7.30 32.37
N GLY A 193 -3.93 7.69 31.82
CA GLY A 193 -2.62 7.49 32.42
C GLY A 193 -1.86 6.24 31.94
N LYS A 194 -2.39 5.50 30.96
CA LYS A 194 -1.69 4.35 30.39
C LYS A 194 -0.58 4.80 29.41
N PRO A 195 0.58 4.12 29.38
CA PRO A 195 1.56 4.28 28.31
C PRO A 195 0.95 3.96 26.94
N PHE A 196 1.46 4.60 25.88
CA PHE A 196 0.98 4.40 24.51
C PHE A 196 0.99 2.93 24.06
N GLU A 197 2.02 2.17 24.43
CA GLU A 197 2.14 0.74 24.11
C GLU A 197 1.01 -0.09 24.77
N GLU A 198 0.69 0.19 26.03
CA GLU A 198 -0.43 -0.49 26.73
C GLU A 198 -1.80 -0.06 26.17
N ALA A 199 -1.92 1.21 25.76
CA ALA A 199 -3.11 1.72 25.08
C ALA A 199 -3.32 1.02 23.73
N LEU A 200 -2.27 0.90 22.91
CA LEU A 200 -2.30 0.17 21.65
C LEU A 200 -2.73 -1.29 21.85
N GLN A 201 -2.19 -1.96 22.86
CA GLN A 201 -2.55 -3.35 23.14
C GLN A 201 -4.02 -3.51 23.57
N THR A 202 -4.57 -2.54 24.30
CA THR A 202 -6.00 -2.51 24.67
C THR A 202 -6.90 -2.34 23.44
N VAL A 203 -6.45 -1.52 22.49
CA VAL A 203 -7.19 -1.17 21.27
C VAL A 203 -7.09 -2.27 20.21
N LYS A 204 -5.99 -3.03 20.21
CA LYS A 204 -5.74 -4.18 19.34
C LYS A 204 -6.90 -5.18 19.34
N GLU A 205 -7.31 -5.64 20.51
CA GLU A 205 -8.40 -6.64 20.64
C GLU A 205 -9.75 -6.09 20.18
N LYS A 206 -9.98 -4.79 20.39
CA LYS A 206 -11.26 -4.14 20.10
C LYS A 206 -11.49 -3.91 18.60
N HIS A 207 -10.42 -3.71 17.84
CA HIS A 207 -10.47 -3.40 16.41
C HIS A 207 -9.79 -4.45 15.54
N GLU A 208 -9.44 -5.60 16.12
CA GLU A 208 -8.81 -6.73 15.43
C GLU A 208 -7.52 -6.34 14.70
N ILE A 209 -6.71 -5.47 15.31
CA ILE A 209 -5.44 -5.01 14.73
C ILE A 209 -4.41 -6.15 14.77
N GLU A 210 -3.75 -6.41 13.64
CA GLU A 210 -2.72 -7.45 13.56
C GLU A 210 -1.48 -7.12 14.43
N ASP A 211 -0.83 -8.14 14.97
CA ASP A 211 0.41 -8.03 15.76
C ASP A 211 1.51 -7.27 15.01
N ALA A 212 1.62 -7.50 13.69
CA ALA A 212 2.58 -6.80 12.85
C ALA A 212 2.32 -5.30 12.78
N SER A 213 1.05 -4.86 12.80
CA SER A 213 0.68 -3.44 12.84
C SER A 213 1.06 -2.82 14.18
N ILE A 214 0.82 -3.52 15.30
CA ILE A 214 1.24 -3.04 16.64
C ILE A 214 2.77 -2.91 16.71
N ASP A 215 3.50 -3.92 16.24
CA ASP A 215 4.96 -3.89 16.17
C ASP A 215 5.44 -2.71 15.28
N PHE A 216 4.79 -2.48 14.14
CA PHE A 216 5.13 -1.37 13.26
C PHE A 216 4.89 0.00 13.92
N LEU A 217 3.71 0.20 14.53
CA LEU A 217 3.31 1.45 15.20
C LEU A 217 4.18 1.80 16.41
N THR A 218 4.79 0.80 17.04
CA THR A 218 5.75 0.99 18.13
C THR A 218 7.19 1.16 17.64
N ASN A 219 7.39 1.36 16.33
CA ASN A 219 8.70 1.51 15.67
C ASN A 219 9.63 0.30 15.92
N LYS A 220 9.07 -0.89 16.10
CA LYS A 220 9.86 -2.09 16.25
C LYS A 220 10.53 -2.41 14.91
N GLU A 221 11.79 -2.81 14.98
CA GLU A 221 12.50 -3.26 13.79
C GLU A 221 11.92 -4.58 13.30
N ILE A 222 11.82 -4.72 11.98
CA ILE A 222 11.21 -5.90 11.36
C ILE A 222 11.93 -7.19 11.79
N SER A 223 11.15 -8.15 12.29
CA SER A 223 11.63 -9.48 12.67
C SER A 223 11.78 -10.39 11.46
N LYS A 224 12.54 -11.49 11.59
CA LYS A 224 12.65 -12.49 10.52
C LYS A 224 11.31 -13.08 10.11
N ASP A 225 10.40 -13.31 11.06
CA ASP A 225 9.07 -13.85 10.78
C ASP A 225 8.23 -12.85 9.98
N ASN A 226 8.35 -11.55 10.30
CA ASN A 226 7.68 -10.48 9.56
C ASN A 226 8.34 -10.18 8.19
N MET A 227 9.52 -10.74 7.89
CA MET A 227 10.15 -10.67 6.58
C MET A 227 9.65 -11.73 5.59
N GLU A 228 8.67 -12.56 5.99
CA GLU A 228 8.06 -13.54 5.10
C GLU A 228 6.70 -13.07 4.59
N LEU A 229 6.40 -13.40 3.34
CA LEU A 229 5.07 -13.22 2.76
C LEU A 229 4.22 -14.45 3.10
N PHE A 230 2.99 -14.23 3.55
CA PHE A 230 2.09 -15.32 3.93
C PHE A 230 1.45 -15.93 2.69
N TYR A 231 1.73 -17.21 2.46
CA TYR A 231 1.20 -17.97 1.34
C TYR A 231 -0.26 -18.38 1.57
N THR A 232 -1.10 -18.19 0.56
CA THR A 232 -2.44 -18.79 0.48
C THR A 232 -2.76 -19.25 -0.95
N SER A 233 -3.57 -20.31 -1.07
CA SER A 233 -3.95 -20.90 -2.37
C SER A 233 -4.80 -19.94 -3.20
N ALA A 234 -4.63 -19.99 -4.53
CA ALA A 234 -5.48 -19.28 -5.49
C ALA A 234 -6.95 -19.69 -5.44
N GLU A 235 -7.24 -20.89 -4.94
CA GLU A 235 -8.58 -21.46 -4.81
C GLU A 235 -9.31 -21.03 -3.53
N ASN A 236 -8.62 -20.33 -2.62
CA ASN A 236 -9.21 -19.82 -1.39
C ASN A 236 -9.75 -18.40 -1.64
N PRO A 237 -10.99 -18.07 -1.22
CA PRO A 237 -11.57 -16.75 -1.46
C PRO A 237 -10.92 -15.71 -0.53
N ILE A 238 -9.72 -15.27 -0.88
CA ILE A 238 -9.00 -14.20 -0.17
C ILE A 238 -9.84 -12.92 -0.04
N TYR A 239 -10.69 -12.62 -1.02
CA TYR A 239 -11.54 -11.42 -1.03
C TYR A 239 -12.75 -11.51 -0.10
N GLU A 240 -13.23 -12.72 0.25
CA GLU A 240 -14.32 -12.90 1.22
C GLU A 240 -13.89 -12.54 2.66
N TYR A 241 -12.59 -12.56 2.95
CA TYR A 241 -12.04 -12.24 4.28
C TYR A 241 -11.39 -10.85 4.36
N LEU A 242 -11.13 -10.19 3.23
CA LEU A 242 -10.50 -8.85 3.18
C LEU A 242 -11.52 -7.71 3.07
N THR A 243 -12.80 -8.02 2.86
CA THR A 243 -13.88 -7.04 2.76
C THR A 243 -14.83 -7.19 3.95
N GLU A 244 -14.59 -6.45 5.04
CA GLU A 244 -15.71 -6.11 5.92
C GLU A 244 -16.66 -5.24 5.10
N ARG A 245 -17.88 -5.74 4.88
CA ARG A 245 -18.96 -5.03 4.18
C ARG A 245 -19.34 -3.78 5.00
N GLU A 246 -18.72 -2.65 4.72
CA GLU A 246 -19.32 -1.37 5.08
C GLU A 246 -20.50 -1.10 4.13
N ASP A 247 -21.72 -1.29 4.64
CA ASP A 247 -22.94 -0.82 3.99
C ASP A 247 -22.81 0.68 3.70
N GLY A 248 -22.72 1.02 2.41
CA GLY A 248 -22.72 2.39 1.91
C GLY A 248 -21.39 2.94 1.39
N SER A 249 -20.33 2.12 1.25
CA SER A 249 -19.14 2.52 0.49
C SER A 249 -19.22 2.05 -0.96
N TRP A 250 -18.51 2.74 -1.87
CA TRP A 250 -18.23 2.30 -3.25
C TRP A 250 -17.46 0.95 -3.31
N GLY A 251 -17.20 0.30 -2.17
CA GLY A 251 -16.61 -1.02 -2.05
C GLY A 251 -17.50 -2.17 -2.56
N ALA A 252 -18.78 -1.93 -2.87
CA ALA A 252 -19.70 -2.94 -3.42
C ALA A 252 -19.56 -3.16 -4.95
N VAL A 253 -18.34 -3.04 -5.49
CA VAL A 253 -18.05 -3.43 -6.88
C VAL A 253 -17.44 -4.83 -6.84
N GLU A 254 -18.22 -5.83 -7.26
CA GLU A 254 -17.74 -7.16 -7.63
C GLU A 254 -16.96 -7.13 -8.95
#